data_AF-A0A838CY08-F1
#
_entry.id   AF-A0A838CY08-F1
#
_cell.length_a   1.000
_cell.length_b   1.000
_cell.length_c   1.000
_cell.angle_alpha   90.00
_cell.angle_beta   90.00
_cell.angle_gamma   90.00
#
_symmetry.space_group_name_H-M   'P 1'
#
loop_
_entity.id
_entity.type
_entity.pdbx_description
1 polymer ?
#
loop_
_entity_poly.entity_id
_entity_poly.type
_entity_poly.pdbx_seq_one_letter_code
_entity_poly.pdbx_strand_id
1 'polypeptide(L)'
;MSFVFLIGCQTATNTSNENMDEGEIPKKPSETFQSGGYTMLGEKDRLGFIVSENETFQPEQGQKYMWHLWGSEEELDGSFKVIGIHEEGEKTTVVASKDLGGPNNGADAHTPSIMSLPKKGIWTLSAYVGDELFDTVTIEVE
;
A
#
# COMPACT_ATOMS: atom_id res chain seq x y z
N MET A 1 -39.50 -35.97 42.33
CA MET A 1 -38.59 -36.14 41.17
C MET A 1 -37.30 -35.41 41.51
N SER A 2 -36.26 -36.16 41.83
CA SER A 2 -34.92 -35.63 42.10
C SER A 2 -34.26 -35.34 40.76
N PHE A 3 -33.77 -34.13 40.54
CA PHE A 3 -32.77 -33.85 39.51
C PHE A 3 -31.74 -32.88 40.07
N VAL A 4 -30.61 -33.46 40.46
CA VAL A 4 -29.33 -32.80 40.68
C VAL A 4 -28.64 -32.76 39.32
N PHE A 5 -28.18 -31.59 38.88
CA PHE A 5 -27.10 -31.47 37.90
C PHE A 5 -26.15 -30.35 38.30
N LEU A 6 -24.89 -30.61 37.99
CA LEU A 6 -23.67 -30.10 38.62
C LEU A 6 -23.33 -28.64 38.28
N ILE A 7 -22.60 -28.06 39.22
CA ILE A 7 -21.81 -26.83 39.13
C ILE A 7 -20.74 -26.98 38.03
N GLY A 8 -20.69 -26.02 37.11
CA GLY A 8 -19.52 -25.68 36.31
C GLY A 8 -19.19 -24.21 36.55
N CYS A 9 -17.94 -23.91 36.89
CA CYS A 9 -17.51 -22.66 37.50
C CYS A 9 -16.68 -21.79 36.53
N GLN A 10 -16.67 -20.48 36.81
CA GLN A 10 -15.68 -19.43 36.46
C GLN A 10 -15.82 -18.78 35.07
N THR A 11 -15.74 -17.45 34.90
CA THR A 11 -15.50 -16.29 35.80
C THR A 11 -16.03 -15.02 35.11
N ALA A 12 -16.34 -14.01 35.92
CA ALA A 12 -16.65 -12.63 35.54
C ALA A 12 -15.49 -11.98 34.73
N THR A 13 -15.62 -10.88 33.97
CA THR A 13 -16.22 -9.57 34.27
C THR A 13 -16.27 -8.70 32.99
N ASN A 14 -17.30 -7.85 32.92
CA ASN A 14 -17.36 -6.46 32.45
C ASN A 14 -16.69 -5.99 31.15
N THR A 15 -17.58 -5.52 30.26
CA THR A 15 -17.56 -4.23 29.55
C THR A 15 -16.27 -3.41 29.57
N SER A 16 -15.71 -3.17 28.38
CA SER A 16 -15.20 -1.85 28.00
C SER A 16 -14.92 -1.75 26.50
N ASN A 17 -15.66 -0.85 25.87
CA ASN A 17 -15.27 0.09 24.82
C ASN A 17 -14.83 -0.44 23.45
N GLU A 18 -15.73 -0.29 22.48
CA GLU A 18 -15.38 0.00 21.09
C GLU A 18 -14.51 1.27 21.06
N ASN A 19 -13.20 1.10 20.91
CA ASN A 19 -12.29 2.15 20.49
C ASN A 19 -11.91 1.86 19.04
N MET A 20 -12.02 2.91 18.22
CA MET A 20 -11.73 2.94 16.79
C MET A 20 -10.39 2.25 16.47
N ASP A 21 -10.44 1.25 15.61
CA ASP A 21 -9.27 0.59 15.04
C ASP A 21 -8.60 1.58 14.07
N GLU A 22 -7.53 2.25 14.53
CA GLU A 22 -6.54 2.80 13.61
C GLU A 22 -5.93 1.63 12.86
N GLY A 23 -6.43 1.40 11.65
CA GLY A 23 -6.09 0.25 10.82
C GLY A 23 -4.59 -0.05 10.81
N GLU A 24 -4.27 -1.32 11.03
CA GLU A 24 -2.90 -1.84 11.01
C GLU A 24 -2.16 -1.38 9.74
N ILE A 25 -1.12 -0.56 9.91
CA ILE A 25 -0.18 -0.26 8.82
C ILE A 25 0.46 -1.60 8.41
N PRO A 26 0.36 -2.02 7.14
CA PRO A 26 0.97 -3.26 6.69
C PRO A 26 2.47 -3.25 6.99
N LYS A 27 2.94 -4.24 7.76
CA LYS A 27 4.35 -4.31 8.21
C LYS A 27 5.26 -5.13 7.31
N LYS A 28 4.73 -5.68 6.21
CA LYS A 28 5.47 -6.55 5.30
C LYS A 28 5.48 -5.93 3.89
N PRO A 29 6.62 -5.97 3.18
CA PRO A 29 6.68 -5.57 1.78
C PRO A 29 5.65 -6.32 0.91
N SER A 30 5.10 -5.61 -0.07
CA SER A 30 4.20 -6.16 -1.08
C SER A 30 4.88 -7.27 -1.88
N GLU A 31 4.09 -8.15 -2.48
CA GLU A 31 4.60 -9.19 -3.37
C GLU A 31 4.94 -8.63 -4.75
N THR A 32 5.69 -9.41 -5.53
CA THR A 32 5.95 -9.08 -6.92
C THR A 32 5.10 -9.93 -7.87
N PHE A 33 4.77 -9.36 -9.03
CA PHE A 33 4.05 -10.05 -10.10
C PHE A 33 4.61 -9.67 -11.47
N GLN A 34 4.27 -10.45 -12.49
CA GLN A 34 4.72 -10.20 -13.86
C GLN A 34 3.63 -9.46 -14.64
N SER A 35 4.00 -8.39 -15.36
CA SER A 35 3.13 -7.72 -16.32
C SER A 35 3.93 -7.02 -17.42
N GLY A 36 3.48 -7.15 -18.67
CA GLY A 36 4.15 -6.53 -19.82
C GLY A 36 5.62 -6.92 -20.02
N GLY A 37 6.07 -8.06 -19.48
CA GLY A 37 7.47 -8.48 -19.51
C GLY A 37 8.35 -7.86 -18.40
N TYR A 38 7.75 -7.18 -17.43
CA TYR A 38 8.42 -6.59 -16.28
C TYR A 38 7.96 -7.24 -14.97
N THR A 39 8.85 -7.22 -13.99
CA THR A 39 8.53 -7.47 -12.59
C THR A 39 7.96 -6.20 -11.97
N MET A 40 6.76 -6.30 -11.43
CA MET A 40 6.05 -5.23 -10.73
C MET A 40 6.06 -5.53 -9.23
N LEU A 41 6.26 -4.51 -8.40
CA LEU A 41 6.01 -4.58 -6.95
C LEU A 41 4.66 -3.92 -6.64
N GLY A 42 3.77 -4.63 -5.96
CA GLY A 42 2.44 -4.11 -5.60
C GLY A 42 1.35 -5.17 -5.55
N GLU A 43 0.10 -4.76 -5.78
CA GLU A 43 -1.07 -5.62 -5.82
C GLU A 43 -1.42 -5.97 -7.28
N LYS A 44 -1.45 -7.27 -7.58
CA LYS A 44 -1.69 -7.75 -8.95
C LYS A 44 -3.06 -7.32 -9.43
N ASP A 45 -3.14 -6.90 -10.70
CA ASP A 45 -4.37 -6.44 -11.36
C ASP A 45 -5.01 -5.21 -10.67
N ARG A 46 -4.23 -4.47 -9.86
CA ARG A 46 -4.62 -3.20 -9.24
C ARG A 46 -3.55 -2.13 -9.37
N LEU A 47 -2.43 -2.25 -8.67
CA LEU A 47 -1.41 -1.21 -8.60
C LEU A 47 -0.01 -1.81 -8.50
N GLY A 48 0.94 -1.26 -9.25
CA GLY A 48 2.34 -1.57 -9.01
C GLY A 48 3.30 -0.66 -9.76
N PHE A 49 4.58 -0.81 -9.49
CA PHE A 49 5.62 -0.16 -10.26
C PHE A 49 6.76 -1.13 -10.60
N ILE A 50 7.44 -0.87 -11.72
CA ILE A 50 8.53 -1.72 -12.20
C ILE A 50 9.68 -1.68 -11.20
N VAL A 51 10.17 -2.87 -10.83
CA VAL A 51 11.38 -3.07 -10.02
C VAL A 51 12.34 -4.03 -10.72
N SER A 52 13.63 -3.88 -10.43
CA SER A 52 14.65 -4.83 -10.89
C SER A 52 14.63 -6.10 -10.04
N GLU A 53 15.20 -7.19 -10.55
CA GLU A 53 15.49 -8.35 -9.71
C GLU A 53 16.46 -7.93 -8.59
N ASN A 54 16.11 -8.22 -7.33
CA ASN A 54 16.85 -7.82 -6.13
C ASN A 54 16.98 -6.30 -5.93
N GLU A 55 15.99 -5.53 -6.36
CA GLU A 55 15.90 -4.10 -6.04
C GLU A 55 15.99 -3.87 -4.52
N THR A 56 16.84 -2.93 -4.10
CA THR A 56 16.93 -2.48 -2.71
C THR A 56 16.69 -0.98 -2.66
N PHE A 57 15.72 -0.54 -1.87
CA PHE A 57 15.45 0.88 -1.67
C PHE A 57 16.43 1.44 -0.64
N GLN A 58 17.05 2.56 -0.95
CA GLN A 58 18.02 3.23 -0.09
C GLN A 58 17.50 4.60 0.32
N PRO A 59 17.74 5.05 1.57
CA PRO A 59 17.30 6.34 2.03
C PRO A 59 17.98 7.47 1.25
N GLU A 60 17.25 8.55 1.02
CA GLU A 60 17.70 9.79 0.35
C GLU A 60 18.19 9.60 -1.10
N GLN A 61 17.99 8.41 -1.68
CA GLN A 61 18.33 8.14 -3.07
C GLN A 61 17.12 8.32 -3.97
N GLY A 62 17.17 9.33 -4.84
CA GLY A 62 16.16 9.54 -5.87
C GLY A 62 16.28 8.52 -6.99
N GLN A 63 15.32 7.60 -7.10
CA GLN A 63 15.28 6.59 -8.16
C GLN A 63 14.02 6.72 -9.01
N LYS A 64 14.13 6.36 -10.29
CA LYS A 64 13.02 6.47 -11.25
C LYS A 64 12.19 5.20 -11.25
N TYR A 65 10.89 5.32 -11.01
CA TYR A 65 9.94 4.22 -11.04
C TYR A 65 8.77 4.53 -11.96
N MET A 66 8.32 3.53 -12.72
CA MET A 66 7.15 3.65 -13.58
C MET A 66 5.96 2.95 -12.93
N TRP A 67 4.98 3.73 -12.51
CA TRP A 67 3.73 3.26 -11.92
C TRP A 67 2.77 2.78 -13.00
N HIS A 68 2.02 1.74 -12.68
CA HIS A 68 1.02 1.08 -13.50
C HIS A 68 -0.24 0.87 -12.68
N LEU A 69 -1.38 1.28 -13.23
CA LEU A 69 -2.68 1.23 -12.58
C LEU A 69 -3.65 0.41 -13.46
N TRP A 70 -4.29 -0.58 -12.84
CA TRP A 70 -5.31 -1.43 -13.43
C TRP A 70 -6.66 -1.09 -12.79
N GLY A 71 -7.51 -0.41 -13.54
CA GLY A 71 -8.71 0.23 -13.00
C GLY A 71 -9.65 0.72 -14.08
N SER A 72 -10.87 1.04 -13.68
CA SER A 72 -11.87 1.61 -14.58
C SER A 72 -11.53 3.04 -14.99
N GLU A 73 -12.14 3.51 -16.09
CA GLU A 73 -11.97 4.91 -16.53
C GLU A 73 -12.35 5.93 -15.45
N GLU A 74 -13.34 5.62 -14.61
CA GLU A 74 -13.78 6.47 -13.48
C GLU A 74 -12.74 6.53 -12.36
N GLU A 75 -12.18 5.38 -11.97
CA GLU A 75 -11.10 5.33 -10.95
C GLU A 75 -9.81 6.01 -11.42
N LEU A 76 -9.63 6.14 -12.74
CA LEU A 76 -8.43 6.70 -13.36
C LEU A 76 -8.62 8.16 -13.80
N ASP A 77 -9.77 8.78 -13.50
CA ASP A 77 -10.05 10.19 -13.79
C ASP A 77 -9.47 11.10 -12.71
N GLY A 78 -8.21 11.52 -12.91
CA GLY A 78 -7.57 12.50 -12.06
C GLY A 78 -6.05 12.46 -12.06
N SER A 79 -5.45 13.30 -11.22
CA SER A 79 -4.00 13.32 -11.07
C SER A 79 -3.53 12.25 -10.09
N PHE A 80 -2.45 11.56 -10.43
CA PHE A 80 -1.77 10.59 -9.59
C PHE A 80 -0.91 11.24 -8.52
N LYS A 81 -1.01 10.78 -7.27
CA LYS A 81 -0.21 11.25 -6.13
C LYS A 81 0.16 10.08 -5.23
N VAL A 82 1.33 10.11 -4.60
CA VAL A 82 1.74 9.09 -3.63
C VAL A 82 2.15 9.73 -2.32
N ILE A 83 1.54 9.27 -1.23
CA ILE A 83 1.91 9.63 0.14
C ILE A 83 2.57 8.41 0.78
N GLY A 84 3.80 8.58 1.25
CA GLY A 84 4.52 7.58 2.03
C GLY A 84 4.22 7.75 3.51
N ILE A 85 3.90 6.66 4.19
CA ILE A 85 3.70 6.59 5.64
C ILE A 85 4.71 5.59 6.21
N HIS A 86 5.62 6.07 7.04
CA HIS A 86 6.57 5.22 7.75
C HIS A 86 5.87 4.40 8.83
N GLU A 87 6.43 3.25 9.20
CA GLU A 87 5.93 2.43 10.32
C GLU A 87 5.88 3.16 11.67
N GLU A 88 6.63 4.26 11.82
CA GLU A 88 6.58 5.16 12.99
C GLU A 88 5.53 6.29 12.87
N GLY A 89 4.73 6.29 11.80
CA GLY A 89 3.66 7.27 11.55
C GLY A 89 4.09 8.55 10.84
N GLU A 90 5.36 8.69 10.47
CA GLU A 90 5.84 9.83 9.70
C GLU A 90 5.26 9.82 8.28
N LYS A 91 4.70 10.94 7.83
CA LYS A 91 4.10 11.08 6.50
C LYS A 91 4.94 12.00 5.62
N THR A 92 5.15 11.60 4.37
CA THR A 92 5.82 12.43 3.36
C THR A 92 5.17 12.29 1.99
N THR A 93 5.27 13.32 1.16
CA THR A 93 4.84 13.23 -0.25
C THR A 93 5.98 12.61 -1.06
N VAL A 94 5.73 11.42 -1.61
CA VAL A 94 6.73 10.67 -2.40
C VAL A 94 6.64 11.04 -3.88
N VAL A 95 5.41 11.20 -4.38
CA VAL A 95 5.14 11.68 -5.73
C VAL A 95 4.11 12.79 -5.65
N ALA A 96 4.53 14.00 -6.01
CA ALA A 96 3.61 15.13 -6.18
C ALA A 96 2.81 14.95 -7.48
N SER A 97 1.52 15.32 -7.42
CA SER A 97 0.52 15.28 -8.51
C SER A 97 1.11 15.17 -9.93
N LYS A 98 0.75 14.09 -10.64
CA LYS A 98 1.14 13.80 -12.02
C LYS A 98 -0.04 13.39 -12.86
N ASP A 99 0.00 13.74 -14.14
CA ASP A 99 -0.96 13.21 -15.10
C ASP A 99 -0.71 11.72 -15.32
N LEU A 100 -1.80 10.98 -15.53
CA LEU A 100 -1.79 9.61 -15.99
C LEU A 100 -1.70 9.56 -17.51
N GLY A 101 -0.79 8.74 -18.02
CA GLY A 101 -0.78 8.31 -19.41
C GLY A 101 -1.75 7.15 -19.63
N GLY A 102 -2.03 6.83 -20.90
CA GLY A 102 -2.90 5.71 -21.26
C GLY A 102 -2.27 4.33 -21.05
N PRO A 103 -2.87 3.28 -21.64
CA PRO A 103 -2.48 1.90 -21.40
C PRO A 103 -1.01 1.59 -21.73
N ASN A 104 -0.34 0.85 -20.87
CA ASN A 104 1.05 0.42 -21.07
C ASN A 104 1.37 -0.84 -20.25
N ASN A 105 2.22 -1.72 -20.78
CA ASN A 105 2.65 -2.97 -20.10
C ASN A 105 1.51 -3.82 -19.52
N GLY A 106 0.33 -3.79 -20.15
CA GLY A 106 -0.86 -4.51 -19.69
C GLY A 106 -1.73 -3.78 -18.66
N ALA A 107 -1.33 -2.60 -18.19
CA ALA A 107 -2.12 -1.71 -17.34
C ALA A 107 -2.97 -0.75 -18.17
N ASP A 108 -4.02 -0.21 -17.54
CA ASP A 108 -4.95 0.75 -18.14
C ASP A 108 -4.39 2.17 -18.13
N ALA A 109 -3.58 2.51 -17.12
CA ALA A 109 -2.85 3.77 -17.04
C ALA A 109 -1.42 3.58 -16.49
N HIS A 110 -0.56 4.54 -16.77
CA HIS A 110 0.80 4.57 -16.23
C HIS A 110 1.31 5.99 -16.00
N THR A 111 2.31 6.15 -15.12
CA THR A 111 3.03 7.42 -14.99
C THR A 111 4.45 7.22 -14.44
N PRO A 112 5.49 7.86 -15.01
CA PRO A 112 6.83 7.81 -14.46
C PRO A 112 6.99 8.78 -13.27
N SER A 113 7.72 8.35 -12.25
CA SER A 113 8.03 9.13 -11.03
C SER A 113 9.51 9.07 -10.68
N ILE A 114 9.96 10.02 -9.86
CA ILE A 114 11.20 9.91 -9.09
C ILE A 114 10.76 9.80 -7.64
N MET A 115 11.18 8.76 -6.95
CA MET A 115 10.88 8.54 -5.53
C MET A 115 12.16 8.64 -4.72
N SER A 116 12.07 9.25 -3.55
CA SER A 116 13.11 9.27 -2.53
C SER A 116 12.46 9.27 -1.16
N LEU A 117 12.91 8.41 -0.26
CA LEU A 117 12.40 8.30 1.10
C LEU A 117 13.50 8.68 2.10
N PRO A 118 13.19 9.43 3.16
CA PRO A 118 14.21 10.07 3.98
C PRO A 118 14.95 9.12 4.93
N LYS A 119 14.36 7.97 5.26
CA LYS A 119 14.92 7.05 6.27
C LYS A 119 14.56 5.59 6.01
N LYS A 120 15.35 4.73 6.65
CA LYS A 120 15.21 3.28 6.68
C LYS A 120 13.95 2.85 7.43
N GLY A 121 13.43 1.69 7.09
CA GLY A 121 12.26 1.08 7.70
C GLY A 121 11.17 0.78 6.69
N ILE A 122 10.02 0.30 7.19
CA ILE A 122 8.86 -0.02 6.37
C ILE A 122 8.08 1.25 6.02
N TRP A 123 7.74 1.38 4.74
CA TRP A 123 6.91 2.45 4.20
C TRP A 123 5.72 1.90 3.46
N THR A 124 4.52 2.36 3.85
CA THR A 124 3.31 2.19 3.04
C THR A 124 3.18 3.38 2.10
N LEU A 125 3.17 3.10 0.80
CA LEU A 125 2.98 4.06 -0.28
C LEU A 125 1.51 4.06 -0.69
N SER A 126 0.74 5.02 -0.19
CA SER A 126 -0.65 5.21 -0.56
C SER A 126 -0.76 5.99 -1.86
N ALA A 127 -1.21 5.33 -2.91
CA ALA A 127 -1.42 5.93 -4.21
C ALA A 127 -2.85 6.43 -4.36
N TYR A 128 -2.99 7.66 -4.82
CA TYR A 128 -4.25 8.34 -5.03
C TYR A 128 -4.40 8.71 -6.50
N VAL A 129 -5.63 8.63 -7.00
CA VAL A 129 -6.04 9.28 -8.24
C VAL A 129 -7.10 10.32 -7.87
N GLY A 130 -6.82 11.58 -8.21
CA GLY A 130 -7.59 12.69 -7.67
C GLY A 130 -7.47 12.76 -6.14
N ASP A 131 -8.62 12.71 -5.47
CA ASP A 131 -8.72 12.71 -4.00
C ASP A 131 -9.03 11.32 -3.40
N GLU A 132 -9.17 10.30 -4.24
CA GLU A 132 -9.52 8.94 -3.82
C GLU A 132 -8.29 8.06 -3.69
N LEU A 133 -8.25 7.25 -2.63
CA LEU A 133 -7.22 6.22 -2.47
C LEU A 133 -7.48 5.13 -3.50
N PHE A 134 -6.53 4.92 -4.39
CA PHE A 134 -6.62 3.92 -5.43
C PHE A 134 -6.17 2.54 -4.92
N ASP A 135 -4.96 2.49 -4.35
CA ASP A 135 -4.43 1.33 -3.62
C ASP A 135 -3.13 1.69 -2.86
N THR A 136 -2.50 0.72 -2.22
CA THR A 136 -1.24 0.87 -1.49
C THR A 136 -0.17 -0.13 -1.94
N VAL A 137 1.10 0.28 -1.85
CA VAL A 137 2.27 -0.62 -2.00
C VAL A 137 3.15 -0.47 -0.77
N THR A 138 3.57 -1.56 -0.14
CA THR A 138 4.48 -1.52 1.01
C THR A 138 5.89 -1.91 0.60
N ILE A 139 6.89 -1.14 1.02
CA ILE A 139 8.30 -1.38 0.74
C ILE A 139 9.15 -1.31 2.00
N GLU A 140 10.33 -1.93 1.97
CA GLU A 140 11.37 -1.79 2.98
C GLU A 140 12.51 -0.94 2.41
N VAL A 141 12.91 0.08 3.18
CA VAL A 141 14.08 0.91 2.88
C VAL A 141 15.22 0.49 3.80
N GLU A 142 16.36 0.10 3.23
CA GLU A 142 17.50 -0.51 3.95
C GLU A 142 18.66 0.42 4.26
#